data_AF-A0A1H2MVM5-F1
#
_entry.id   AF-A0A1H2MVM5-F1
#
_cell.length_a   1.000
_cell.length_b   1.000
_cell.length_c   1.000
_cell.angle_alpha   90.00
_cell.angle_beta   90.00
_cell.angle_gamma   90.00
#
_symmetry.space_group_name_H-M   'P 1'
#
loop_
_entity.id
_entity.type
_entity.pdbx_description
1 polymer ?
#
loop_
_entity_poly.entity_id
_entity_poly.type
_entity_poly.pdbx_seq_one_letter_code
_entity_poly.pdbx_strand_id
1 'polypeptide(L)'
;MSSAAPTGPQTPALEGGPVSAVVILAAGEGKRMRSSRSKLLHEIAGHSMLSYAVDAATALEPEHVVVVVGHLREQVEAHLDEIAPHVTTVVQTEQRGTGHAVQVALAALPELHGDVLVTYGDVPMLTADTLAALVTEHRSAGTAVSVLTARVEDPTGYGRVVRGAGEEVLAIVEHRDASEEQRRIDEINSGIYVFEAETLREGLAALRPTNAQGELYLTDVVGSARESGRLVGAHVTTDAWQTEGVNDRVQLARMNAEVNRRALERWMRAGVTVVDPASTWVHASVDLGEDVTLLPGTSLEGATSVAAGATIGPETTLVDVEVGPGATVVRTHGSLAVIGAGASVGPYAYLRPGTVLGERGKIGTFVETKNARIGDRAKVPHLTYAGDVEVGEDANIGAGVIFANYDGVTKSRTRVGRASFVGSDSTLVAPVTVADGAYVGAGSTVTGDVGAGELAVSRARQRNVAGWVARKRAGTKTAAAAEAATAARAGDAAHDEPDGASEPPEVEQHVVHAPLSDQEVVGHPADPQPDTERES
;
A
#
# COMPACT_ATOMS: atom_id res chain seq x y z
N MET A 1 -0.97 -1.31 -30.23
CA MET A 1 0.25 -0.64 -30.73
C MET A 1 1.20 -0.53 -29.56
N SER A 2 2.47 -0.84 -29.79
CA SER A 2 3.50 -1.13 -28.77
C SER A 2 3.51 -0.12 -27.61
N SER A 3 3.07 -0.56 -26.43
CA SER A 3 3.29 0.14 -25.17
C SER A 3 4.78 0.04 -24.86
N ALA A 4 5.49 1.16 -24.98
CA ALA A 4 6.85 1.27 -24.47
C ALA A 4 6.74 1.30 -22.95
N ALA A 5 7.21 0.24 -22.29
CA ALA A 5 7.44 0.26 -20.85
C ALA A 5 8.27 1.50 -20.50
N PRO A 6 8.00 2.20 -19.39
CA PRO A 6 8.85 3.28 -18.94
C PRO A 6 10.25 2.70 -18.76
N THR A 7 11.21 3.24 -19.51
CA THR A 7 12.62 2.88 -19.37
C THR A 7 13.00 3.13 -17.92
N GLY A 8 13.40 2.07 -17.20
CA GLY A 8 14.02 2.21 -15.89
C GLY A 8 15.20 3.20 -15.95
N PRO A 9 15.70 3.68 -14.80
CA PRO A 9 16.85 4.57 -14.77
C PRO A 9 17.98 3.97 -15.63
N GLN A 10 18.43 4.72 -16.63
CA GLN A 10 19.54 4.27 -17.47
C GLN A 10 20.77 4.17 -16.57
N THR A 11 21.44 3.02 -16.56
CA THR A 11 22.71 2.85 -15.86
C THR A 11 23.68 3.94 -16.31
N PRO A 12 24.19 4.79 -15.41
CA PRO A 12 25.18 5.78 -15.78
C PRO A 12 26.49 5.07 -16.16
N ALA A 13 26.91 5.19 -17.43
CA ALA A 13 28.17 4.63 -17.88
C ALA A 13 29.34 5.45 -17.30
N LEU A 14 30.16 4.84 -16.45
CA LEU A 14 31.34 5.48 -15.87
C LEU A 14 32.52 5.43 -16.85
N GLU A 15 33.09 6.60 -17.18
CA GLU A 15 34.35 6.68 -17.91
C GLU A 15 35.51 6.19 -17.02
N GLY A 16 36.33 5.26 -17.52
CA GLY A 16 37.48 4.72 -16.80
C GLY A 16 37.27 3.37 -16.10
N GLY A 17 36.12 2.72 -16.29
CA GLY A 17 35.81 1.39 -15.72
C GLY A 17 34.92 1.44 -14.48
N PRO A 18 34.52 0.29 -13.92
CA PRO A 18 33.67 0.24 -12.72
C PRO A 18 34.39 0.81 -11.49
N VAL A 19 33.63 1.16 -10.46
CA VAL A 19 34.16 1.42 -9.11
C VAL A 19 34.50 0.09 -8.47
N SER A 20 35.65 -0.03 -7.80
CA SER A 20 36.12 -1.30 -7.23
C SER A 20 35.27 -1.75 -6.05
N ALA A 21 34.82 -0.80 -5.21
CA ALA A 21 33.85 -1.11 -4.18
C ALA A 21 32.96 0.09 -3.82
N VAL A 22 31.71 -0.18 -3.47
CA VAL A 22 30.84 0.76 -2.74
C VAL A 22 30.61 0.22 -1.33
N VAL A 23 31.02 0.99 -0.33
CA VAL A 23 30.87 0.69 1.10
C VAL A 23 29.71 1.53 1.67
N ILE A 24 28.67 0.86 2.12
CA ILE A 24 27.47 1.46 2.73
C ILE A 24 27.58 1.31 4.24
N LEU A 25 27.69 2.43 4.95
CA LEU A 25 27.77 2.46 6.41
C LEU A 25 26.37 2.35 7.03
N ALA A 26 26.14 1.27 7.77
CA ALA A 26 24.84 0.85 8.30
C ALA A 26 24.90 0.34 9.76
N ALA A 27 26.01 0.55 10.47
CA ALA A 27 26.24 -0.06 11.79
C ALA A 27 25.71 0.75 12.99
N GLY A 28 25.24 1.99 12.74
CA GLY A 28 24.84 2.93 13.79
C GLY A 28 23.57 2.53 14.54
N GLU A 29 23.54 2.75 15.85
CA GLU A 29 22.44 2.35 16.73
C GLU A 29 21.10 3.08 16.48
N GLY A 30 21.15 4.33 15.99
CA GLY A 30 19.92 5.06 15.66
C GLY A 30 19.02 5.40 16.85
N LYS A 31 19.57 5.55 18.07
CA LYS A 31 18.83 5.82 19.33
C LYS A 31 17.73 6.90 19.23
N ARG A 32 17.96 7.93 18.41
CA ARG A 32 17.02 9.06 18.19
C ARG A 32 15.69 8.63 17.56
N MET A 33 15.64 7.48 16.88
CA MET A 33 14.41 6.89 16.34
C MET A 33 13.46 6.34 17.40
N ARG A 34 13.98 5.97 18.57
CA ARG A 34 13.24 5.33 19.67
C ARG A 34 12.37 4.17 19.15
N SER A 35 13.00 3.20 18.51
CA SER A 35 12.34 2.08 17.82
C SER A 35 13.04 0.76 18.14
N SER A 36 12.27 -0.32 18.23
CA SER A 36 12.80 -1.70 18.26
C SER A 36 13.17 -2.23 16.87
N ARG A 37 12.72 -1.53 15.81
CA ARG A 37 13.12 -1.77 14.41
C ARG A 37 14.37 -0.95 14.12
N SER A 38 15.34 -1.54 13.42
CA SER A 38 16.54 -0.84 12.95
C SER A 38 16.16 0.46 12.23
N LYS A 39 16.95 1.53 12.45
CA LYS A 39 16.74 2.83 11.80
C LYS A 39 16.57 2.67 10.30
N LEU A 40 17.48 1.94 9.68
CA LEU A 40 17.60 1.74 8.24
C LEU A 40 16.39 1.05 7.60
N LEU A 41 15.61 0.31 8.42
CA LEU A 41 14.45 -0.43 7.97
C LEU A 41 13.16 0.40 8.04
N HIS A 42 13.19 1.64 8.55
CA HIS A 42 12.02 2.52 8.43
C HIS A 42 11.81 2.89 6.97
N GLU A 43 10.54 2.96 6.57
CA GLU A 43 10.14 3.05 5.17
C GLU A 43 9.87 4.50 4.75
N ILE A 44 10.19 4.77 3.48
CA ILE A 44 9.89 5.99 2.75
C ILE A 44 9.30 5.56 1.41
N ALA A 45 8.07 6.01 1.13
CA ALA A 45 7.30 5.63 -0.06
C ALA A 45 7.34 4.11 -0.32
N GLY A 46 7.15 3.31 0.74
CA GLY A 46 7.07 1.85 0.67
C GLY A 46 8.39 1.09 0.65
N HIS A 47 9.54 1.76 0.62
CA HIS A 47 10.85 1.12 0.59
C HIS A 47 11.65 1.49 1.82
N SER A 48 12.44 0.56 2.36
CA SER A 48 13.33 0.87 3.47
C SER A 48 14.40 1.87 3.04
N MET A 49 14.86 2.74 3.94
CA MET A 49 15.98 3.66 3.64
C MET A 49 17.21 2.92 3.11
N LEU A 50 17.47 1.72 3.64
CA LEU A 50 18.55 0.87 3.16
C LEU A 50 18.37 0.44 1.69
N SER A 51 17.14 0.16 1.27
CA SER A 51 16.86 -0.25 -0.12
C SER A 51 17.30 0.85 -1.08
N TYR A 52 16.94 2.11 -0.82
CA TYR A 52 17.37 3.25 -1.63
C TYR A 52 18.90 3.36 -1.75
N ALA A 53 19.62 3.19 -0.63
CA ALA A 53 21.08 3.27 -0.64
C ALA A 53 21.73 2.11 -1.42
N VAL A 54 21.19 0.90 -1.28
CA VAL A 54 21.66 -0.29 -2.01
C VAL A 54 21.35 -0.19 -3.49
N ASP A 55 20.17 0.30 -3.86
CA ASP A 55 19.77 0.50 -5.26
C ASP A 55 20.69 1.52 -5.95
N ALA A 56 20.94 2.67 -5.30
CA ALA A 56 21.84 3.70 -5.82
C ALA A 56 23.29 3.18 -5.98
N ALA A 57 23.77 2.38 -5.01
CA ALA A 57 25.10 1.77 -5.08
C ALA A 57 25.20 0.70 -6.17
N THR A 58 24.20 -0.17 -6.28
CA THR A 58 24.18 -1.29 -7.25
C THR A 58 24.08 -0.78 -8.68
N ALA A 59 23.36 0.32 -8.91
CA ALA A 59 23.22 0.94 -10.23
C ALA A 59 24.52 1.54 -10.80
N LEU A 60 25.58 1.68 -9.99
CA LEU A 60 26.93 2.02 -10.48
C LEU A 60 27.69 0.81 -11.06
N GLU A 61 27.14 -0.40 -10.93
CA GLU A 61 27.78 -1.66 -11.33
C GLU A 61 29.21 -1.83 -10.76
N PRO A 62 29.44 -1.64 -9.44
CA PRO A 62 30.75 -1.80 -8.85
C PRO A 62 31.17 -3.28 -8.81
N GLU A 63 32.47 -3.54 -8.69
CA GLU A 63 32.96 -4.92 -8.51
C GLU A 63 32.47 -5.53 -7.19
N HIS A 64 32.32 -4.70 -6.15
CA HIS A 64 31.85 -5.10 -4.83
C HIS A 64 30.86 -4.08 -4.23
N VAL A 65 29.75 -4.56 -3.66
CA VAL A 65 28.87 -3.78 -2.78
C VAL A 65 28.95 -4.37 -1.38
N VAL A 66 29.30 -3.55 -0.40
CA VAL A 66 29.47 -3.97 1.00
C VAL A 66 28.61 -3.13 1.92
N VAL A 67 27.80 -3.77 2.76
CA VAL A 67 27.03 -3.10 3.81
C VAL A 67 27.63 -3.43 5.17
N VAL A 68 28.10 -2.39 5.87
CA VAL A 68 28.67 -2.51 7.21
C VAL A 68 27.56 -2.45 8.25
N VAL A 69 27.22 -3.59 8.84
CA VAL A 69 26.14 -3.74 9.82
C VAL A 69 26.69 -3.76 11.25
N GLY A 70 25.82 -3.52 12.24
CA GLY A 70 26.21 -3.41 13.64
C GLY A 70 25.03 -3.67 14.58
N HIS A 71 24.50 -2.62 15.20
CA HIS A 71 23.33 -2.75 16.07
C HIS A 71 22.10 -3.28 15.31
N LEU A 72 21.38 -4.25 15.89
CA LEU A 72 20.24 -4.94 15.26
C LEU A 72 20.55 -5.52 13.87
N ARG A 73 21.81 -5.95 13.63
CA ARG A 73 22.24 -6.49 12.34
C ARG A 73 21.37 -7.64 11.86
N GLU A 74 20.83 -8.47 12.75
CA GLU A 74 20.04 -9.64 12.35
C GLU A 74 18.78 -9.21 11.57
N GLN A 75 18.19 -8.06 11.90
CA GLN A 75 17.08 -7.49 11.13
C GLN A 75 17.54 -6.97 9.77
N VAL A 76 18.73 -6.37 9.72
CA VAL A 76 19.29 -5.77 8.50
C VAL A 76 19.76 -6.84 7.51
N GLU A 77 20.44 -7.87 8.01
CA GLU A 77 20.89 -9.03 7.25
C GLU A 77 19.69 -9.77 6.65
N ALA A 78 18.67 -10.09 7.46
CA ALA A 78 17.45 -10.72 6.96
C ALA A 78 16.75 -9.89 5.86
N HIS A 79 16.70 -8.56 6.02
CA HIS A 79 16.13 -7.68 5.00
C HIS A 79 16.97 -7.70 3.70
N LEU A 80 18.30 -7.64 3.81
CA LEU A 80 19.21 -7.68 2.65
C LEU A 80 19.17 -9.03 1.93
N ASP A 81 19.05 -10.14 2.65
CA ASP A 81 18.89 -11.47 2.05
C ASP A 81 17.62 -11.56 1.17
N GLU A 82 16.58 -10.80 1.51
CA GLU A 82 15.34 -10.72 0.74
C GLU A 82 15.47 -9.82 -0.50
N ILE A 83 16.07 -8.62 -0.35
CA ILE A 83 16.04 -7.59 -1.41
C ILE A 83 17.31 -7.51 -2.28
N ALA A 84 18.45 -7.93 -1.76
CA ALA A 84 19.76 -7.71 -2.36
C ALA A 84 20.78 -8.80 -1.96
N PRO A 85 20.51 -10.09 -2.28
CA PRO A 85 21.35 -11.21 -1.87
C PRO A 85 22.77 -11.20 -2.49
N HIS A 86 23.03 -10.32 -3.46
CA HIS A 86 24.34 -10.10 -4.05
C HIS A 86 25.26 -9.20 -3.20
N VAL A 87 24.73 -8.52 -2.20
CA VAL A 87 25.48 -7.60 -1.34
C VAL A 87 26.20 -8.37 -0.24
N THR A 88 27.47 -8.03 -0.01
CA THR A 88 28.24 -8.59 1.10
C THR A 88 27.95 -7.82 2.39
N THR A 89 27.52 -8.51 3.44
CA THR A 89 27.36 -7.93 4.78
C THR A 89 28.62 -8.14 5.61
N VAL A 90 29.04 -7.09 6.32
CA VAL A 90 30.23 -7.14 7.20
C VAL A 90 29.90 -6.52 8.55
N VAL A 91 30.32 -7.18 9.63
CA VAL A 91 29.89 -6.81 10.98
C VAL A 91 30.94 -5.93 11.66
N GLN A 92 30.55 -4.70 11.96
CA GLN A 92 31.28 -3.84 12.89
C GLN A 92 30.84 -4.15 14.34
N THR A 93 31.54 -5.06 15.00
CA THR A 93 31.23 -5.48 16.39
C THR A 93 31.33 -4.32 17.39
N GLU A 94 32.35 -3.48 17.26
CA GLU A 94 32.58 -2.30 18.12
C GLU A 94 32.43 -1.01 17.31
N GLN A 95 31.52 -0.11 17.72
CA GLN A 95 31.23 1.14 17.03
C GLN A 95 32.28 2.22 17.36
N ARG A 96 33.50 2.04 16.83
CA ARG A 96 34.65 2.96 17.03
C ARG A 96 34.74 4.09 16.00
N GLY A 97 33.61 4.49 15.41
CA GLY A 97 33.53 5.54 14.38
C GLY A 97 33.47 5.04 12.94
N THR A 98 33.29 5.99 12.01
CA THR A 98 33.10 5.72 10.56
C THR A 98 34.36 5.20 9.88
N GLY A 99 35.55 5.66 10.27
CA GLY A 99 36.82 5.14 9.77
C GLY A 99 37.01 3.67 10.14
N HIS A 100 36.64 3.27 11.37
CA HIS A 100 36.66 1.87 11.79
C HIS A 100 35.68 1.01 10.97
N ALA A 101 34.50 1.55 10.64
CA ALA A 101 33.52 0.83 9.83
C ALA A 101 34.07 0.52 8.42
N VAL A 102 34.76 1.48 7.81
CA VAL A 102 35.43 1.28 6.50
C VAL A 102 36.60 0.30 6.63
N GLN A 103 37.40 0.36 7.70
CA GLN A 103 38.46 -0.63 7.96
C GLN A 103 37.92 -2.07 7.98
N VAL A 104 36.79 -2.29 8.67
CA VAL A 104 36.13 -3.61 8.72
C VAL A 104 35.67 -4.05 7.33
N ALA A 105 35.13 -3.14 6.52
CA ALA A 105 34.72 -3.43 5.15
C ALA A 105 35.90 -3.84 4.26
N LEU A 106 36.98 -3.05 4.26
CA LEU A 106 38.15 -3.34 3.43
C LEU A 106 38.86 -4.64 3.84
N ALA A 107 38.84 -5.00 5.12
CA ALA A 107 39.42 -6.25 5.61
C ALA A 107 38.65 -7.51 5.13
N ALA A 108 37.39 -7.36 4.75
CA ALA A 108 36.54 -8.45 4.24
C ALA A 108 36.57 -8.57 2.70
N LEU A 109 37.16 -7.60 2.01
CA LEU A 109 37.28 -7.56 0.56
C LEU A 109 38.66 -8.06 0.10
N PRO A 110 38.79 -8.51 -1.16
CA PRO A 110 40.11 -8.70 -1.76
C PRO A 110 40.88 -7.37 -1.79
N GLU A 111 42.18 -7.45 -2.11
CA GLU A 111 42.96 -6.25 -2.32
C GLU A 111 42.38 -5.42 -3.47
N LEU A 112 41.84 -4.25 -3.12
CA LEU A 112 41.24 -3.33 -4.08
C LEU A 112 42.29 -2.42 -4.71
N HIS A 113 42.11 -2.16 -6.00
CA HIS A 113 42.81 -1.15 -6.79
C HIS A 113 41.76 -0.28 -7.50
N GLY A 114 42.01 1.02 -7.67
CA GLY A 114 41.03 1.95 -8.24
C GLY A 114 40.21 2.66 -7.17
N ASP A 115 38.95 2.93 -7.47
CA ASP A 115 38.11 3.81 -6.65
C ASP A 115 37.27 3.04 -5.64
N VAL A 116 37.18 3.57 -4.43
CA VAL A 116 36.30 3.09 -3.35
C VAL A 116 35.33 4.21 -2.98
N LEU A 117 34.05 3.96 -3.20
CA LEU A 117 32.97 4.86 -2.82
C LEU A 117 32.48 4.52 -1.42
N VAL A 118 32.30 5.52 -0.56
CA VAL A 118 31.73 5.35 0.77
C VAL A 118 30.47 6.19 0.90
N THR A 119 29.37 5.60 1.35
CA THR A 119 28.08 6.24 1.56
C THR A 119 27.38 5.70 2.82
N TYR A 120 26.18 6.18 3.14
CA TYR A 120 25.40 5.76 4.30
C TYR A 120 24.07 5.14 3.90
N GLY A 121 23.59 4.20 4.73
CA GLY A 121 22.30 3.53 4.51
C GLY A 121 21.06 4.36 4.85
N ASP A 122 21.22 5.62 5.28
CA ASP A 122 20.15 6.48 5.78
C ASP A 122 19.95 7.77 4.95
N VAL A 123 20.52 7.83 3.75
CA VAL A 123 20.40 8.95 2.80
C VAL A 123 19.55 8.51 1.59
N PRO A 124 18.22 8.41 1.75
CA PRO A 124 17.34 7.73 0.79
C PRO A 124 17.13 8.47 -0.53
N MET A 125 17.49 9.75 -0.62
CA MET A 125 17.35 10.54 -1.87
C MET A 125 18.62 10.55 -2.71
N LEU A 126 19.70 9.95 -2.24
CA LEU A 126 20.94 9.86 -3.00
C LEU A 126 20.72 9.00 -4.24
N THR A 127 20.99 9.57 -5.41
CA THR A 127 20.77 8.90 -6.70
C THR A 127 22.06 8.31 -7.26
N ALA A 128 21.92 7.28 -8.10
CA ALA A 128 23.03 6.72 -8.86
C ALA A 128 23.72 7.78 -9.75
N ASP A 129 22.94 8.69 -10.36
CA ASP A 129 23.47 9.78 -11.19
C ASP A 129 24.38 10.73 -10.39
N THR A 130 23.98 11.09 -9.16
CA THR A 130 24.83 11.94 -8.29
C THR A 130 26.09 11.21 -7.85
N LEU A 131 26.01 9.90 -7.53
CA LEU A 131 27.19 9.11 -7.24
C LEU A 131 28.13 9.00 -8.46
N ALA A 132 27.57 8.80 -9.66
CA ALA A 132 28.34 8.72 -10.89
C ALA A 132 29.01 10.05 -11.25
N ALA A 133 28.32 11.17 -11.04
CA ALA A 133 28.89 12.51 -11.21
C ALA A 133 30.07 12.75 -10.27
N LEU A 134 29.96 12.34 -9.00
CA LEU A 134 31.05 12.40 -8.04
C LEU A 134 32.27 11.58 -8.48
N VAL A 135 32.06 10.33 -8.93
CA VAL A 135 33.15 9.47 -9.45
C VAL A 135 33.79 10.07 -10.69
N THR A 136 32.98 10.61 -11.60
CA THR A 136 33.47 11.24 -12.83
C THR A 136 34.34 12.45 -12.53
N GLU A 137 33.90 13.33 -11.61
CA GLU A 137 34.68 14.47 -11.18
C GLU A 137 35.99 14.03 -10.51
N HIS A 138 35.93 13.05 -9.61
CA HIS A 138 37.10 12.46 -8.94
C HIS A 138 38.19 12.03 -9.92
N ARG A 139 37.79 11.27 -10.96
CA ARG A 139 38.70 10.78 -12.00
C ARG A 139 39.23 11.91 -12.88
N SER A 140 38.35 12.81 -13.33
CA SER A 140 38.74 13.90 -14.23
C SER A 140 39.72 14.89 -13.59
N ALA A 141 39.59 15.11 -12.28
CA ALA A 141 40.46 16.00 -11.51
C ALA A 141 41.75 15.30 -11.03
N GLY A 142 41.86 13.97 -11.16
CA GLY A 142 42.99 13.19 -10.65
C GLY A 142 43.14 13.31 -9.13
N THR A 143 42.03 13.48 -8.42
CA THR A 143 42.03 13.62 -6.96
C THR A 143 42.21 12.27 -6.29
N ALA A 144 42.93 12.21 -5.18
CA ALA A 144 43.04 11.00 -4.38
C ALA A 144 41.83 10.81 -3.44
N VAL A 145 41.14 11.91 -3.11
CA VAL A 145 39.91 11.92 -2.33
C VAL A 145 38.96 12.97 -2.90
N SER A 146 37.70 12.60 -3.12
CA SER A 146 36.61 13.53 -3.44
C SER A 146 35.46 13.36 -2.45
N VAL A 147 34.86 14.47 -2.06
CA VAL A 147 33.69 14.51 -1.18
C VAL A 147 32.49 15.11 -1.89
N LEU A 148 31.29 14.54 -1.70
CA LEU A 148 30.05 15.19 -2.08
C LEU A 148 29.69 16.26 -1.04
N THR A 149 29.50 17.49 -1.48
CA THR A 149 29.18 18.62 -0.61
C THR A 149 27.88 19.28 -1.05
N ALA A 150 27.26 20.04 -0.15
CA ALA A 150 26.08 20.84 -0.48
C ALA A 150 26.16 22.18 0.27
N ARG A 151 25.48 23.21 -0.25
CA ARG A 151 25.27 24.46 0.49
C ARG A 151 23.87 24.44 1.11
N VAL A 152 23.79 24.67 2.41
CA VAL A 152 22.53 24.62 3.17
C VAL A 152 22.34 25.87 4.01
N GLU A 153 21.07 26.24 4.23
CA GLU A 153 20.72 27.41 5.05
C GLU A 153 21.07 27.21 6.53
N ASP A 154 20.80 26.00 7.07
CA ASP A 154 21.21 25.61 8.42
C ASP A 154 22.21 24.46 8.38
N PRO A 155 23.52 24.74 8.50
CA PRO A 155 24.55 23.71 8.49
C PRO A 155 24.75 23.06 9.87
N THR A 156 23.91 23.34 10.88
CA THR A 156 24.09 22.81 12.25
C THR A 156 24.21 21.29 12.27
N GLY A 157 25.22 20.79 13.00
CA GLY A 157 25.48 19.35 13.15
C GLY A 157 26.36 18.72 12.06
N TYR A 158 26.49 19.32 10.87
CA TYR A 158 27.33 18.79 9.78
C TYR A 158 28.83 19.14 9.92
N GLY A 159 29.70 18.39 9.25
CA GLY A 159 31.08 18.83 9.01
C GLY A 159 31.14 20.02 8.04
N ARG A 160 32.08 20.94 8.24
CA ARG A 160 32.28 22.14 7.41
C ARG A 160 33.40 21.93 6.42
N VAL A 161 33.16 22.26 5.16
CA VAL A 161 34.18 22.20 4.09
C VAL A 161 34.95 23.52 4.10
N VAL A 162 36.18 23.49 4.59
CA VAL A 162 37.04 24.68 4.62
C VAL A 162 37.78 24.76 3.29
N ARG A 163 37.55 25.82 2.51
CA ARG A 163 38.21 26.06 1.23
C ARG A 163 39.38 27.05 1.33
N GLY A 164 40.34 26.89 0.44
CA GLY A 164 41.47 27.80 0.26
C GLY A 164 41.18 28.91 -0.73
N ALA A 165 42.19 29.73 -1.00
CA ALA A 165 42.05 30.87 -1.91
C ALA A 165 41.89 30.45 -3.38
N GLY A 166 42.31 29.25 -3.76
CA GLY A 166 42.12 28.66 -5.09
C GLY A 166 40.93 27.70 -5.17
N GLU A 167 39.98 27.81 -4.23
CA GLU A 167 38.81 26.93 -4.07
C GLU A 167 39.14 25.47 -3.71
N GLU A 168 40.40 25.13 -3.44
CA GLU A 168 40.79 23.79 -3.01
C GLU A 168 40.26 23.43 -1.62
N VAL A 169 39.93 22.16 -1.40
CA VAL A 169 39.47 21.68 -0.08
C VAL A 169 40.68 21.60 0.86
N LEU A 170 40.67 22.42 1.91
CA LEU A 170 41.75 22.46 2.91
C LEU A 170 41.56 21.43 4.00
N ALA A 171 40.33 21.30 4.50
CA ALA A 171 39.98 20.44 5.61
C ALA A 171 38.46 20.24 5.66
N ILE A 172 38.05 19.17 6.30
CA ILE A 172 36.68 19.00 6.78
C ILE A 172 36.71 19.07 8.30
N VAL A 173 35.94 19.98 8.88
CA VAL A 173 35.93 20.21 10.34
C VAL A 173 34.55 19.87 10.89
N GLU A 174 34.47 18.87 11.76
CA GLU A 174 33.22 18.45 12.40
C GLU A 174 32.58 19.59 13.22
N HIS A 175 31.25 19.63 13.29
CA HIS A 175 30.52 20.71 13.96
C HIS A 175 30.97 20.96 15.41
N ARG A 176 31.29 19.88 16.13
CA ARG A 176 31.72 19.92 17.54
C ARG A 176 33.11 20.53 17.71
N ASP A 177 33.97 20.32 16.72
CA ASP A 177 35.37 20.76 16.72
C ASP A 177 35.55 22.11 15.97
N ALA A 178 34.53 22.56 15.23
CA ALA A 178 34.54 23.81 14.48
C ALA A 178 34.51 25.06 15.37
N SER A 179 35.34 26.06 15.02
CA SER A 179 35.33 27.40 15.61
C SER A 179 34.04 28.17 15.29
N GLU A 180 33.76 29.27 16.00
CA GLU A 180 32.59 30.12 15.68
C GLU A 180 32.60 30.65 14.25
N GLU A 181 33.78 30.94 13.69
CA GLU A 181 33.94 31.36 12.31
C GLU A 181 33.65 30.22 11.34
N GLN A 182 34.23 29.03 11.59
CA GLN A 182 34.00 27.85 10.75
C GLN A 182 32.54 27.41 10.78
N ARG A 183 31.83 27.56 11.92
CA ARG A 183 30.40 27.21 12.02
C ARG A 183 29.50 28.03 11.09
N ARG A 184 29.95 29.20 10.63
CA ARG A 184 29.25 30.05 9.65
C ARG A 184 29.42 29.59 8.20
N ILE A 185 30.34 28.66 7.92
CA ILE A 185 30.46 28.06 6.59
C ILE A 185 29.17 27.28 6.31
N ASP A 186 28.54 27.59 5.18
CA ASP A 186 27.28 27.04 4.68
C ASP A 186 27.48 25.78 3.83
N GLU A 187 28.70 25.56 3.35
CA GLU A 187 29.08 24.34 2.63
C GLU A 187 29.37 23.19 3.60
N ILE A 188 28.54 22.15 3.51
CA ILE A 188 28.56 20.99 4.39
C ILE A 188 29.20 19.77 3.73
N ASN A 189 29.82 18.95 4.57
CA ASN A 189 30.24 17.61 4.24
C ASN A 189 29.04 16.65 4.37
N SER A 190 28.68 15.97 3.27
CA SER A 190 27.66 14.92 3.30
C SER A 190 28.15 13.61 3.93
N GLY A 191 29.47 13.43 4.02
CA GLY A 191 30.13 12.19 4.39
C GLY A 191 30.12 11.12 3.30
N ILE A 192 29.70 11.47 2.08
CA ILE A 192 29.78 10.61 0.90
C ILE A 192 31.06 10.93 0.15
N TYR A 193 31.88 9.91 -0.11
CA TYR A 193 33.23 10.08 -0.64
C TYR A 193 33.54 9.10 -1.74
N VAL A 194 34.49 9.49 -2.59
CA VAL A 194 35.26 8.58 -3.45
C VAL A 194 36.72 8.71 -3.08
N PHE A 195 37.39 7.58 -2.85
CA PHE A 195 38.80 7.51 -2.53
C PHE A 195 39.52 6.63 -3.55
N GLU A 196 40.77 6.97 -3.86
CA GLU A 196 41.70 5.98 -4.35
C GLU A 196 41.97 4.93 -3.26
N ALA A 197 41.91 3.65 -3.61
CA ALA A 197 42.01 2.53 -2.66
C ALA A 197 43.30 2.56 -1.82
N GLU A 198 44.44 2.91 -2.42
CA GLU A 198 45.73 3.03 -1.71
C GLU A 198 45.70 4.19 -0.71
N THR A 199 45.18 5.35 -1.13
CA THR A 199 45.00 6.51 -0.27
C THR A 199 44.09 6.24 0.91
N LEU A 200 42.97 5.56 0.67
CA LEU A 200 42.06 5.15 1.73
C LEU A 200 42.76 4.22 2.72
N ARG A 201 43.47 3.19 2.25
CA ARG A 201 44.15 2.20 3.09
C ARG A 201 45.20 2.84 4.01
N GLU A 202 46.04 3.70 3.45
CA GLU A 202 47.07 4.41 4.21
C GLU A 202 46.46 5.39 5.22
N GLY A 203 45.49 6.19 4.79
CA GLY A 203 44.81 7.14 5.66
C GLY A 203 44.10 6.46 6.82
N LEU A 204 43.42 5.34 6.57
CA LEU A 204 42.78 4.54 7.61
C LEU A 204 43.78 3.98 8.63
N ALA A 205 44.99 3.58 8.22
CA ALA A 205 46.04 3.11 9.13
C ALA A 205 46.60 4.24 10.02
N ALA A 206 46.55 5.48 9.53
CA ALA A 206 47.02 6.66 10.25
C ALA A 206 46.00 7.21 11.27
N LEU A 207 44.73 6.81 11.22
CA LEU A 207 43.67 7.36 12.09
C LEU A 207 43.97 7.19 13.58
N ARG A 208 43.65 8.23 14.36
CA ARG A 208 43.78 8.25 15.83
C ARG A 208 42.52 8.85 16.46
N PRO A 209 42.06 8.34 17.62
CA PRO A 209 40.86 8.82 18.29
C PRO A 209 41.14 10.08 19.13
N THR A 210 41.64 11.15 18.51
CA THR A 210 42.06 12.39 19.21
C THR A 210 41.01 13.50 19.17
N ASN A 211 39.84 13.25 18.59
CA ASN A 211 38.71 14.18 18.51
C ASN A 211 37.84 14.18 19.78
N ALA A 212 36.89 15.11 19.84
CA ALA A 212 35.97 15.25 20.98
C ALA A 212 35.10 14.02 21.29
N GLN A 213 34.97 13.06 20.36
CA GLN A 213 34.21 11.82 20.56
C GLN A 213 35.10 10.61 20.89
N GLY A 214 36.42 10.71 20.72
CA GLY A 214 37.32 9.57 20.89
C GLY A 214 37.11 8.46 19.86
N GLU A 215 36.63 8.82 18.65
CA GLU A 215 36.32 7.87 17.57
C GLU A 215 37.31 7.99 16.40
N LEU A 216 37.37 6.97 15.55
CA LEU A 216 38.12 7.02 14.29
C LEU A 216 37.23 7.62 13.20
N TYR A 217 37.41 8.91 12.90
CA TYR A 217 36.61 9.58 11.88
C TYR A 217 37.16 9.34 10.48
N LEU A 218 36.28 9.02 9.53
CA LEU A 218 36.63 8.95 8.12
C LEU A 218 37.05 10.33 7.56
N THR A 219 36.50 11.42 8.11
CA THR A 219 36.85 12.80 7.72
C THR A 219 38.34 13.12 7.90
N ASP A 220 39.00 12.49 8.87
CA ASP A 220 40.44 12.70 9.12
C ASP A 220 41.32 12.13 7.99
N VAL A 221 40.80 11.18 7.17
CA VAL A 221 41.50 10.69 5.97
C VAL A 221 41.68 11.82 4.95
N VAL A 222 40.74 12.76 4.87
CA VAL A 222 40.83 13.93 3.98
C VAL A 222 42.02 14.82 4.38
N GLY A 223 42.20 15.04 5.69
CA GLY A 223 43.35 15.77 6.22
C GLY A 223 44.67 15.04 5.93
N SER A 224 44.72 13.74 6.20
CA SER A 224 45.91 12.92 5.99
C SER A 224 46.35 12.83 4.53
N ALA A 225 45.40 12.72 3.59
CA ALA A 225 45.69 12.71 2.15
C ALA A 225 46.35 14.04 1.73
N ARG A 226 45.85 15.16 2.24
CA ARG A 226 46.39 16.48 1.96
C ARG A 226 47.78 16.68 2.56
N GLU A 227 48.00 16.28 3.81
CA GLU A 227 49.32 16.35 4.48
C GLU A 227 50.37 15.53 3.73
N SER A 228 49.94 14.46 3.06
CA SER A 228 50.77 13.62 2.20
C SER A 228 50.96 14.18 0.78
N GLY A 229 50.49 15.41 0.51
CA GLY A 229 50.62 16.09 -0.77
C GLY A 229 49.66 15.60 -1.87
N ARG A 230 48.63 14.82 -1.52
CA ARG A 230 47.63 14.34 -2.48
C ARG A 230 46.52 15.36 -2.70
N LEU A 231 45.91 15.30 -3.89
CA LEU A 231 44.83 16.19 -4.30
C LEU A 231 43.50 15.77 -3.65
N VAL A 232 42.80 16.75 -3.08
CA VAL A 232 41.47 16.59 -2.49
C VAL A 232 40.47 17.47 -3.24
N GLY A 233 39.41 16.86 -3.76
CA GLY A 233 38.32 17.52 -4.48
C GLY A 233 37.00 17.54 -3.72
N ALA A 234 36.04 18.32 -4.21
CA ALA A 234 34.67 18.35 -3.72
C ALA A 234 33.69 18.57 -4.86
N HIS A 235 32.74 17.65 -5.03
CA HIS A 235 31.61 17.80 -5.94
C HIS A 235 30.44 18.47 -5.19
N VAL A 236 30.10 19.70 -5.57
CA VAL A 236 29.00 20.43 -4.93
C VAL A 236 27.67 20.07 -5.60
N THR A 237 26.79 19.34 -4.93
CA THR A 237 25.44 19.07 -5.45
C THR A 237 24.56 20.32 -5.34
N THR A 238 23.72 20.51 -6.36
CA THR A 238 22.67 21.55 -6.36
C THR A 238 21.41 21.11 -5.62
N ASP A 239 21.29 19.82 -5.32
CA ASP A 239 20.16 19.23 -4.63
C ASP A 239 20.59 18.70 -3.27
N ALA A 240 20.55 19.57 -2.26
CA ALA A 240 20.98 19.26 -0.90
C ALA A 240 20.21 18.08 -0.27
N TRP A 241 18.99 17.78 -0.72
CA TRP A 241 18.23 16.63 -0.22
C TRP A 241 18.93 15.29 -0.44
N GLN A 242 19.77 15.17 -1.48
CA GLN A 242 20.57 13.97 -1.72
C GLN A 242 21.71 13.79 -0.72
N THR A 243 21.93 14.76 0.16
CA THR A 243 22.89 14.70 1.26
C THR A 243 22.22 14.58 2.63
N GLU A 244 20.89 14.67 2.70
CA GLU A 244 20.16 14.64 3.96
C GLU A 244 19.94 13.20 4.45
N GLY A 245 20.53 12.90 5.60
CA GLY A 245 20.30 11.65 6.33
C GLY A 245 19.10 11.74 7.28
N VAL A 246 18.48 10.60 7.57
CA VAL A 246 17.37 10.51 8.55
C VAL A 246 17.86 9.97 9.88
N ASN A 247 17.66 10.74 10.95
CA ASN A 247 18.11 10.37 12.31
C ASN A 247 16.97 10.23 13.32
N ASP A 248 15.83 10.88 13.08
CA ASP A 248 14.64 10.79 13.92
C ASP A 248 13.36 10.76 13.07
N ARG A 249 12.21 10.61 13.72
CA ARG A 249 10.92 10.48 13.03
C ARG A 249 10.40 11.78 12.42
N VAL A 250 10.88 12.94 12.87
CA VAL A 250 10.52 14.23 12.26
C VAL A 250 11.22 14.35 10.91
N GLN A 251 12.50 14.00 10.87
CA GLN A 251 13.27 13.91 9.62
C GLN A 251 12.71 12.83 8.70
N LEU A 252 12.30 11.67 9.22
CA LEU A 252 11.66 10.62 8.43
C LEU A 252 10.39 11.11 7.73
N ALA A 253 9.49 11.79 8.46
CA ALA A 253 8.26 12.32 7.90
C ALA A 253 8.53 13.41 6.84
N ARG A 254 9.48 14.31 7.10
CA ARG A 254 9.92 15.34 6.15
C ARG A 254 10.50 14.72 4.87
N MET A 255 11.35 13.72 5.01
CA MET A 255 11.95 12.98 3.90
C MET A 255 10.88 12.26 3.07
N ASN A 256 9.93 11.59 3.74
CA ASN A 256 8.82 10.92 3.07
C ASN A 256 7.94 11.89 2.28
N ALA A 257 7.65 13.07 2.84
CA ALA A 257 6.88 14.10 2.15
C ALA A 257 7.59 14.62 0.88
N GLU A 258 8.91 14.84 0.94
CA GLU A 258 9.69 15.30 -0.22
C GLU A 258 9.83 14.22 -1.30
N VAL A 259 10.12 12.97 -0.92
CA VAL A 259 10.15 11.84 -1.88
C VAL A 259 8.79 11.69 -2.57
N ASN A 260 7.70 11.73 -1.81
CA ASN A 260 6.35 11.67 -2.36
C ASN A 260 6.06 12.87 -3.29
N ARG A 261 6.43 14.09 -2.90
CA ARG A 261 6.27 15.29 -3.74
C ARG A 261 6.95 15.11 -5.09
N ARG A 262 8.19 14.61 -5.11
CA ARG A 262 8.92 14.35 -6.37
C ARG A 262 8.30 13.22 -7.18
N ALA A 263 7.83 12.16 -6.53
CA ALA A 263 7.13 11.07 -7.21
C ALA A 263 5.85 11.56 -7.90
N LEU A 264 5.01 12.32 -7.20
CA LEU A 264 3.82 12.94 -7.77
C LEU A 264 4.16 13.92 -8.88
N GLU A 265 5.23 14.72 -8.74
CA GLU A 265 5.66 15.63 -9.80
C GLU A 265 6.05 14.89 -11.08
N ARG A 266 6.77 13.75 -10.98
CA ARG A 266 7.07 12.90 -12.14
C ARG A 266 5.79 12.40 -12.80
N TRP A 267 4.83 11.90 -12.02
CA TRP A 267 3.56 11.41 -12.54
C TRP A 267 2.72 12.50 -13.20
N MET A 268 2.68 13.70 -12.60
CA MET A 268 2.01 14.85 -13.21
C MET A 268 2.63 15.24 -14.55
N ARG A 269 3.96 15.21 -14.67
CA ARG A 269 4.66 15.43 -15.94
C ARG A 269 4.42 14.31 -16.96
N ALA A 270 4.09 13.11 -16.50
CA ALA A 270 3.74 11.94 -17.32
C ALA A 270 2.25 11.86 -17.71
N GLY A 271 1.42 12.85 -17.34
CA GLY A 271 0.01 12.93 -17.76
C GLY A 271 -1.01 12.53 -16.69
N VAL A 272 -0.61 12.34 -15.43
CA VAL A 272 -1.53 12.07 -14.32
C VAL A 272 -2.06 13.37 -13.72
N THR A 273 -3.36 13.46 -13.47
CA THR A 273 -3.94 14.56 -12.69
C THR A 273 -3.91 14.20 -11.21
N VAL A 274 -3.17 14.98 -10.41
CA VAL A 274 -3.20 14.90 -8.94
C VAL A 274 -3.88 16.15 -8.40
N VAL A 275 -5.10 16.02 -7.90
CA VAL A 275 -5.92 17.18 -7.51
C VAL A 275 -5.35 17.89 -6.29
N ASP A 276 -4.87 17.14 -5.31
CA ASP A 276 -4.22 17.68 -4.12
C ASP A 276 -2.97 16.85 -3.76
N PRO A 277 -1.78 17.28 -4.22
CA PRO A 277 -0.53 16.60 -3.90
C PRO A 277 -0.20 16.54 -2.42
N ALA A 278 -0.74 17.45 -1.58
CA ALA A 278 -0.44 17.48 -0.15
C ALA A 278 -1.18 16.38 0.65
N SER A 279 -2.26 15.83 0.09
CA SER A 279 -3.03 14.73 0.70
C SER A 279 -3.01 13.43 -0.12
N THR A 280 -2.18 13.35 -1.16
CA THR A 280 -2.01 12.15 -1.99
C THR A 280 -0.67 11.50 -1.68
N TRP A 281 -0.66 10.18 -1.44
CA TRP A 281 0.54 9.42 -1.13
C TRP A 281 0.69 8.26 -2.10
N VAL A 282 1.87 8.12 -2.70
CA VAL A 282 2.15 7.09 -3.70
C VAL A 282 3.49 6.42 -3.38
N HIS A 283 3.49 5.10 -3.20
CA HIS A 283 4.72 4.32 -3.05
C HIS A 283 5.55 4.32 -4.34
N ALA A 284 6.86 4.16 -4.22
CA ALA A 284 7.77 4.23 -5.36
C ALA A 284 7.53 3.15 -6.44
N SER A 285 6.95 2.00 -6.04
CA SER A 285 6.63 0.86 -6.91
C SER A 285 5.28 0.96 -7.62
N VAL A 286 4.48 2.00 -7.34
CA VAL A 286 3.17 2.19 -7.98
C VAL A 286 3.35 2.62 -9.43
N ASP A 287 2.53 2.06 -10.31
CA ASP A 287 2.48 2.40 -11.73
C ASP A 287 1.15 3.09 -12.09
N LEU A 288 1.22 4.20 -12.83
CA LEU A 288 0.06 5.01 -13.22
C LEU A 288 0.07 5.25 -14.73
N GLY A 289 -1.06 4.95 -15.37
CA GLY A 289 -1.30 5.25 -16.78
C GLY A 289 -1.62 6.73 -17.04
N GLU A 290 -1.58 7.12 -18.32
CA GLU A 290 -1.98 8.45 -18.77
C GLU A 290 -3.44 8.78 -18.40
N ASP A 291 -3.75 10.06 -18.19
CA ASP A 291 -5.09 10.56 -17.86
C ASP A 291 -5.71 9.98 -16.57
N VAL A 292 -4.93 9.26 -15.74
CA VAL A 292 -5.37 8.88 -14.39
C VAL A 292 -5.63 10.13 -13.56
N THR A 293 -6.71 10.13 -12.80
CA THR A 293 -7.06 11.20 -11.86
C THR A 293 -7.02 10.69 -10.42
N LEU A 294 -6.16 11.29 -9.60
CA LEU A 294 -6.08 11.05 -8.16
C LEU A 294 -6.75 12.20 -7.40
N LEU A 295 -7.82 11.86 -6.67
CA LEU A 295 -8.59 12.78 -5.84
C LEU A 295 -8.00 12.87 -4.41
N PRO A 296 -8.33 13.92 -3.63
CA PRO A 296 -7.71 14.16 -2.32
C PRO A 296 -7.85 13.01 -1.32
N GLY A 297 -6.86 12.85 -0.44
CA GLY A 297 -6.83 11.80 0.58
C GLY A 297 -6.61 10.39 0.03
N THR A 298 -5.93 10.25 -1.12
CA THR A 298 -5.67 8.96 -1.76
C THR A 298 -4.29 8.41 -1.36
N SER A 299 -4.21 7.14 -0.98
CA SER A 299 -2.95 6.39 -0.77
C SER A 299 -2.89 5.20 -1.71
N LEU A 300 -1.83 5.13 -2.52
CA LEU A 300 -1.52 4.00 -3.41
C LEU A 300 -0.22 3.36 -2.94
N GLU A 301 -0.28 2.07 -2.62
CA GLU A 301 0.78 1.37 -1.90
C GLU A 301 1.12 0.04 -2.56
N GLY A 302 2.33 -0.46 -2.27
CA GLY A 302 2.84 -1.72 -2.80
C GLY A 302 2.92 -1.72 -4.33
N ALA A 303 2.58 -2.85 -4.94
CA ALA A 303 2.54 -3.05 -6.39
C ALA A 303 1.22 -2.60 -7.04
N THR A 304 0.55 -1.58 -6.47
CA THR A 304 -0.68 -1.04 -7.05
C THR A 304 -0.42 -0.48 -8.45
N SER A 305 -1.27 -0.84 -9.41
CA SER A 305 -1.23 -0.33 -10.78
C SER A 305 -2.58 0.24 -11.18
N VAL A 306 -2.57 1.40 -11.83
CA VAL A 306 -3.78 2.11 -12.25
C VAL A 306 -3.70 2.44 -13.73
N ALA A 307 -4.49 1.75 -14.55
CA ALA A 307 -4.51 1.93 -15.99
C ALA A 307 -5.18 3.26 -16.42
N ALA A 308 -4.95 3.62 -17.68
CA ALA A 308 -5.29 4.93 -18.24
C ALA A 308 -6.75 5.37 -18.04
N GLY A 309 -6.94 6.66 -17.79
CA GLY A 309 -8.25 7.30 -17.63
C GLY A 309 -9.05 6.89 -16.40
N ALA A 310 -8.49 6.10 -15.48
CA ALA A 310 -9.16 5.74 -14.24
C ALA A 310 -9.20 6.92 -13.24
N THR A 311 -10.20 6.91 -12.35
CA THR A 311 -10.32 7.91 -11.27
C THR A 311 -10.29 7.23 -9.91
N ILE A 312 -9.36 7.63 -9.05
CA ILE A 312 -9.15 7.08 -7.71
C ILE A 312 -9.39 8.15 -6.66
N GLY A 313 -10.09 7.79 -5.59
CA GLY A 313 -10.41 8.66 -4.47
C GLY A 313 -11.78 9.35 -4.59
N PRO A 314 -12.07 10.35 -3.74
CA PRO A 314 -11.26 10.74 -2.59
C PRO A 314 -11.26 9.67 -1.50
N GLU A 315 -10.35 9.81 -0.53
CA GLU A 315 -10.28 8.97 0.68
C GLU A 315 -10.20 7.46 0.37
N THR A 316 -9.36 7.11 -0.61
CA THR A 316 -9.15 5.72 -1.06
C THR A 316 -7.76 5.25 -0.67
N THR A 317 -7.64 4.04 -0.14
CA THR A 317 -6.37 3.36 0.14
C THR A 317 -6.35 2.03 -0.60
N LEU A 318 -5.36 1.84 -1.47
CA LEU A 318 -5.18 0.62 -2.25
C LEU A 318 -3.76 0.06 -2.03
N VAL A 319 -3.67 -1.22 -1.68
CA VAL A 319 -2.39 -1.93 -1.46
C VAL A 319 -2.34 -3.16 -2.35
N ASP A 320 -1.41 -3.22 -3.30
CA ASP A 320 -1.30 -4.31 -4.28
C ASP A 320 -2.62 -4.54 -5.05
N VAL A 321 -3.20 -3.47 -5.59
CA VAL A 321 -4.46 -3.52 -6.36
C VAL A 321 -4.20 -3.18 -7.82
N GLU A 322 -4.79 -3.96 -8.73
CA GLU A 322 -4.81 -3.66 -10.16
C GLU A 322 -6.13 -2.98 -10.53
N VAL A 323 -6.05 -1.79 -11.13
CA VAL A 323 -7.23 -1.02 -11.58
C VAL A 323 -7.20 -0.85 -13.09
N GLY A 324 -8.23 -1.38 -13.75
CA GLY A 324 -8.39 -1.34 -15.20
C GLY A 324 -8.77 0.05 -15.75
N PRO A 325 -8.66 0.22 -17.08
CA PRO A 325 -8.83 1.53 -17.71
C PRO A 325 -10.24 2.08 -17.53
N GLY A 326 -10.33 3.39 -17.29
CA GLY A 326 -11.60 4.09 -17.09
C GLY A 326 -12.42 3.65 -15.87
N ALA A 327 -11.85 2.86 -14.95
CA ALA A 327 -12.54 2.48 -13.72
C ALA A 327 -12.63 3.65 -12.73
N THR A 328 -13.59 3.59 -11.80
CA THR A 328 -13.79 4.59 -10.76
C THR A 328 -13.78 3.94 -9.38
N VAL A 329 -12.86 4.33 -8.51
CA VAL A 329 -12.66 3.73 -7.17
C VAL A 329 -12.70 4.82 -6.10
N VAL A 330 -13.84 4.96 -5.43
CA VAL A 330 -14.13 6.09 -4.54
C VAL A 330 -14.26 5.61 -3.10
N ARG A 331 -13.68 6.33 -2.12
CA ARG A 331 -13.83 6.06 -0.67
C ARG A 331 -13.71 4.58 -0.32
N THR A 332 -12.69 3.93 -0.85
CA THR A 332 -12.52 2.47 -0.80
C THR A 332 -11.24 2.12 -0.07
N HIS A 333 -11.31 1.09 0.78
CA HIS A 333 -10.12 0.43 1.28
C HIS A 333 -9.98 -0.91 0.56
N GLY A 334 -8.80 -1.21 0.01
CA GLY A 334 -8.63 -2.41 -0.80
C GLY A 334 -7.22 -2.98 -0.73
N SER A 335 -7.11 -4.31 -0.70
CA SER A 335 -5.83 -4.98 -0.88
C SER A 335 -5.91 -6.28 -1.66
N LEU A 336 -4.85 -6.58 -2.43
CA LEU A 336 -4.69 -7.82 -3.22
C LEU A 336 -5.94 -8.13 -4.05
N ALA A 337 -6.37 -7.16 -4.86
CA ALA A 337 -7.61 -7.19 -5.62
C ALA A 337 -7.43 -6.71 -7.07
N VAL A 338 -8.34 -7.12 -7.94
CA VAL A 338 -8.36 -6.73 -9.36
C VAL A 338 -9.70 -6.08 -9.68
N ILE A 339 -9.66 -4.91 -10.29
CA ILE A 339 -10.83 -4.11 -10.68
C ILE A 339 -10.80 -3.94 -12.20
N GLY A 340 -11.78 -4.51 -12.91
CA GLY A 340 -11.84 -4.51 -14.37
C GLY A 340 -12.11 -3.15 -15.01
N ALA A 341 -11.97 -3.09 -16.34
CA ALA A 341 -12.16 -1.88 -17.13
C ALA A 341 -13.57 -1.28 -16.96
N GLY A 342 -13.65 0.04 -16.77
CA GLY A 342 -14.91 0.76 -16.59
C GLY A 342 -15.74 0.34 -15.37
N ALA A 343 -15.17 -0.42 -14.42
CA ALA A 343 -15.86 -0.84 -13.21
C ALA A 343 -16.04 0.32 -12.22
N SER A 344 -17.03 0.20 -11.33
CA SER A 344 -17.35 1.20 -10.31
C SER A 344 -17.29 0.59 -8.92
N VAL A 345 -16.38 1.10 -8.08
CA VAL A 345 -16.18 0.67 -6.70
C VAL A 345 -16.43 1.82 -5.72
N GLY A 346 -17.20 1.55 -4.67
CA GLY A 346 -17.53 2.46 -3.59
C GLY A 346 -18.75 3.36 -3.85
N PRO A 347 -18.94 4.41 -3.03
CA PRO A 347 -18.14 4.77 -1.85
C PRO A 347 -18.28 3.80 -0.68
N TYR A 348 -17.36 3.79 0.27
CA TYR A 348 -17.40 2.96 1.50
C TYR A 348 -17.43 1.46 1.22
N ALA A 349 -16.61 1.01 0.26
CA ALA A 349 -16.39 -0.40 -0.02
C ALA A 349 -15.10 -0.90 0.66
N TYR A 350 -15.08 -2.18 1.03
CA TYR A 350 -13.89 -2.86 1.52
C TYR A 350 -13.58 -4.09 0.65
N LEU A 351 -12.46 -4.04 -0.07
CA LEU A 351 -11.99 -5.14 -0.90
C LEU A 351 -10.89 -5.90 -0.17
N ARG A 352 -11.15 -7.16 0.17
CA ARG A 352 -10.17 -8.04 0.79
C ARG A 352 -9.48 -8.91 -0.26
N PRO A 353 -8.35 -9.55 0.10
CA PRO A 353 -7.56 -10.35 -0.82
C PRO A 353 -8.38 -11.37 -1.61
N GLY A 354 -8.03 -11.51 -2.89
CA GLY A 354 -8.67 -12.43 -3.84
C GLY A 354 -10.00 -11.90 -4.40
N THR A 355 -10.31 -10.61 -4.20
CA THR A 355 -11.43 -9.96 -4.90
C THR A 355 -11.06 -9.71 -6.35
N VAL A 356 -11.91 -10.15 -7.28
CA VAL A 356 -11.80 -9.88 -8.71
C VAL A 356 -13.15 -9.37 -9.20
N LEU A 357 -13.18 -8.13 -9.66
CA LEU A 357 -14.35 -7.49 -10.27
C LEU A 357 -14.16 -7.39 -11.79
N GLY A 358 -15.07 -7.96 -12.56
CA GLY A 358 -15.06 -7.94 -14.02
C GLY A 358 -15.34 -6.56 -14.61
N GLU A 359 -15.26 -6.49 -15.94
CA GLU A 359 -15.47 -5.26 -16.69
C GLU A 359 -16.84 -4.67 -16.44
N ARG A 360 -16.89 -3.35 -16.20
CA ARG A 360 -18.14 -2.61 -15.94
C ARG A 360 -18.96 -3.20 -14.79
N GLY A 361 -18.34 -3.99 -13.92
CA GLY A 361 -18.95 -4.50 -12.70
C GLY A 361 -19.12 -3.40 -11.66
N LYS A 362 -19.92 -3.68 -10.62
CA LYS A 362 -20.17 -2.74 -9.53
C LYS A 362 -20.02 -3.39 -8.16
N ILE A 363 -19.17 -2.80 -7.33
CA ILE A 363 -19.14 -2.99 -5.87
C ILE A 363 -19.54 -1.64 -5.26
N GLY A 364 -20.74 -1.53 -4.72
CA GLY A 364 -21.27 -0.25 -4.29
C GLY A 364 -21.07 0.03 -2.81
N THR A 365 -22.04 0.73 -2.22
CA THR A 365 -21.89 1.33 -0.90
C THR A 365 -22.08 0.35 0.24
N PHE A 366 -21.15 0.38 1.20
CA PHE A 366 -21.14 -0.52 2.36
C PHE A 366 -21.10 -2.00 1.95
N VAL A 367 -20.27 -2.29 0.95
CA VAL A 367 -20.05 -3.66 0.47
C VAL A 367 -18.66 -4.12 0.86
N GLU A 368 -18.57 -5.29 1.49
CA GLU A 368 -17.32 -5.99 1.74
C GLU A 368 -17.23 -7.22 0.83
N THR A 369 -16.10 -7.37 0.13
CA THR A 369 -15.81 -8.57 -0.68
C THR A 369 -14.55 -9.25 -0.17
N LYS A 370 -14.50 -10.58 -0.26
CA LYS A 370 -13.33 -11.38 0.11
C LYS A 370 -13.28 -12.67 -0.71
N ASN A 371 -12.16 -12.95 -1.36
CA ASN A 371 -12.01 -14.15 -2.20
C ASN A 371 -13.22 -14.34 -3.15
N ALA A 372 -13.66 -13.23 -3.74
CA ALA A 372 -14.90 -13.13 -4.50
C ALA A 372 -14.58 -12.87 -5.97
N ARG A 373 -15.15 -13.66 -6.87
CA ARG A 373 -15.09 -13.42 -8.32
C ARG A 373 -16.44 -12.89 -8.76
N ILE A 374 -16.50 -11.64 -9.17
CA ILE A 374 -17.71 -10.95 -9.63
C ILE A 374 -17.54 -10.70 -11.13
N GLY A 375 -18.35 -11.35 -11.95
CA GLY A 375 -18.22 -11.31 -13.41
C GLY A 375 -18.54 -9.96 -14.02
N ASP A 376 -18.35 -9.86 -15.34
CA ASP A 376 -18.57 -8.63 -16.08
C ASP A 376 -20.00 -8.11 -15.91
N ARG A 377 -20.15 -6.80 -15.76
CA ARG A 377 -21.42 -6.08 -15.61
C ARG A 377 -22.28 -6.53 -14.42
N ALA A 378 -21.81 -7.46 -13.61
CA ALA A 378 -22.48 -7.91 -12.41
C ALA A 378 -22.43 -6.85 -11.31
N LYS A 379 -23.44 -6.84 -10.44
CA LYS A 379 -23.63 -5.76 -9.46
C LYS A 379 -23.85 -6.31 -8.07
N VAL A 380 -23.05 -5.82 -7.13
CA VAL A 380 -23.23 -5.93 -5.68
C VAL A 380 -23.29 -4.51 -5.14
N PRO A 381 -24.45 -3.84 -5.19
CA PRO A 381 -24.53 -2.39 -5.09
C PRO A 381 -24.64 -1.86 -3.66
N HIS A 382 -25.18 -2.62 -2.70
CA HIS A 382 -25.52 -2.07 -1.38
C HIS A 382 -25.43 -3.09 -0.24
N LEU A 383 -24.83 -2.68 0.88
CA LEU A 383 -24.98 -3.32 2.21
C LEU A 383 -24.78 -4.84 2.21
N THR A 384 -23.77 -5.34 1.50
CA THR A 384 -23.59 -6.78 1.24
C THR A 384 -22.22 -7.25 1.69
N TYR A 385 -22.16 -8.41 2.33
CA TYR A 385 -20.92 -9.15 2.52
C TYR A 385 -20.86 -10.32 1.53
N ALA A 386 -19.85 -10.31 0.65
CA ALA A 386 -19.61 -11.31 -0.38
C ALA A 386 -18.26 -12.02 -0.15
N GLY A 387 -18.28 -13.07 0.67
CA GLY A 387 -17.12 -13.90 0.97
C GLY A 387 -17.15 -15.25 0.27
N ASP A 388 -16.03 -15.67 -0.32
CA ASP A 388 -15.87 -16.98 -0.97
C ASP A 388 -16.96 -17.28 -2.01
N VAL A 389 -17.21 -16.32 -2.90
CA VAL A 389 -18.32 -16.37 -3.87
C VAL A 389 -17.85 -16.27 -5.32
N GLU A 390 -18.60 -16.91 -6.21
CA GLU A 390 -18.54 -16.68 -7.66
C GLU A 390 -19.88 -16.13 -8.13
N VAL A 391 -19.90 -14.89 -8.61
CA VAL A 391 -21.08 -14.22 -9.17
C VAL A 391 -20.89 -14.09 -10.67
N GLY A 392 -21.79 -14.68 -11.45
CA GLY A 392 -21.76 -14.68 -12.90
C GLY A 392 -21.99 -13.30 -13.52
N GLU A 393 -21.65 -13.20 -14.80
CA GLU A 393 -21.87 -12.01 -15.63
C GLU A 393 -23.33 -11.54 -15.58
N ASP A 394 -23.56 -10.23 -15.62
CA ASP A 394 -24.88 -9.60 -15.60
C ASP A 394 -25.78 -9.94 -14.38
N ALA A 395 -25.28 -10.67 -13.38
CA ALA A 395 -26.04 -10.99 -12.18
C ALA A 395 -26.21 -9.75 -11.29
N ASN A 396 -27.32 -9.68 -10.58
CA ASN A 396 -27.61 -8.57 -9.68
C ASN A 396 -27.91 -9.08 -8.26
N ILE A 397 -27.05 -8.70 -7.32
CA ILE A 397 -27.20 -9.00 -5.90
C ILE A 397 -27.95 -7.85 -5.24
N GLY A 398 -29.06 -8.14 -4.58
CA GLY A 398 -29.90 -7.16 -3.90
C GLY A 398 -29.21 -6.54 -2.68
N ALA A 399 -29.79 -5.46 -2.18
CA ALA A 399 -29.27 -4.78 -1.00
C ALA A 399 -29.41 -5.65 0.25
N GLY A 400 -28.43 -5.66 1.15
CA GLY A 400 -28.55 -6.42 2.41
C GLY A 400 -28.33 -7.93 2.26
N VAL A 401 -27.80 -8.39 1.12
CA VAL A 401 -27.55 -9.82 0.93
C VAL A 401 -26.33 -10.26 1.74
N ILE A 402 -26.39 -11.44 2.34
CA ILE A 402 -25.28 -12.06 3.05
C ILE A 402 -24.95 -13.40 2.42
N PHE A 403 -23.70 -13.56 1.98
CA PHE A 403 -23.14 -14.86 1.62
C PHE A 403 -22.54 -15.51 2.87
N ALA A 404 -23.32 -16.36 3.53
CA ALA A 404 -22.92 -17.02 4.77
C ALA A 404 -21.97 -18.19 4.45
N ASN A 405 -20.68 -17.86 4.38
CA ASN A 405 -19.61 -18.75 3.94
C ASN A 405 -18.96 -19.57 5.05
N TYR A 406 -19.28 -19.34 6.33
CA TYR A 406 -18.66 -19.98 7.49
C TYR A 406 -19.70 -20.55 8.43
N ASP A 407 -19.59 -21.84 8.75
CA ASP A 407 -20.53 -22.59 9.60
C ASP A 407 -20.12 -22.67 11.08
N GLY A 408 -18.98 -22.06 11.46
CA GLY A 408 -18.34 -22.20 12.77
C GLY A 408 -17.08 -23.07 12.77
N VAL A 409 -16.83 -23.83 11.71
CA VAL A 409 -15.67 -24.73 11.57
C VAL A 409 -15.04 -24.59 10.18
N THR A 410 -15.83 -24.76 9.12
CA THR A 410 -15.39 -24.81 7.73
C THR A 410 -15.91 -23.62 6.91
N LYS A 411 -15.21 -23.33 5.80
CA LYS A 411 -15.66 -22.34 4.83
C LYS A 411 -16.03 -23.00 3.52
N SER A 412 -17.16 -22.58 2.97
CA SER A 412 -17.73 -23.13 1.74
C SER A 412 -18.03 -22.04 0.72
N ARG A 413 -18.04 -22.40 -0.57
CA ARG A 413 -18.30 -21.47 -1.66
C ARG A 413 -19.78 -21.37 -2.01
N THR A 414 -20.22 -20.17 -2.39
CA THR A 414 -21.51 -19.95 -3.08
C THR A 414 -21.26 -19.62 -4.54
N ARG A 415 -22.09 -20.16 -5.44
CA ARG A 415 -22.09 -19.80 -6.86
C ARG A 415 -23.43 -19.18 -7.25
N VAL A 416 -23.39 -18.01 -7.86
CA VAL A 416 -24.54 -17.34 -8.47
C VAL A 416 -24.30 -17.27 -9.98
N GLY A 417 -25.22 -17.82 -10.75
CA GLY A 417 -25.14 -17.93 -12.20
C GLY A 417 -25.27 -16.60 -12.92
N ARG A 418 -25.09 -16.65 -14.24
CA ARG A 418 -25.20 -15.51 -15.14
C ARG A 418 -26.63 -14.98 -15.17
N ALA A 419 -26.77 -13.66 -15.20
CA ALA A 419 -28.05 -12.95 -15.30
C ALA A 419 -29.08 -13.37 -14.22
N SER A 420 -28.61 -13.87 -13.08
CA SER A 420 -29.46 -14.23 -11.93
C SER A 420 -29.72 -13.02 -11.05
N PHE A 421 -30.83 -13.06 -10.30
CA PHE A 421 -31.23 -11.99 -9.41
C PHE A 421 -31.41 -12.50 -7.98
N VAL A 422 -30.65 -11.94 -7.03
CA VAL A 422 -30.83 -12.22 -5.61
C VAL A 422 -31.57 -11.06 -4.97
N GLY A 423 -32.78 -11.30 -4.46
CA GLY A 423 -33.58 -10.26 -3.82
C GLY A 423 -32.93 -9.70 -2.55
N SER A 424 -33.26 -8.46 -2.22
CA SER A 424 -32.74 -7.78 -1.04
C SER A 424 -32.97 -8.56 0.26
N ASP A 425 -32.10 -8.38 1.24
CA ASP A 425 -32.19 -8.98 2.57
C ASP A 425 -32.23 -10.53 2.53
N SER A 426 -31.59 -11.13 1.52
CA SER A 426 -31.49 -12.58 1.41
C SER A 426 -30.19 -13.09 2.05
N THR A 427 -30.25 -14.28 2.65
CA THR A 427 -29.05 -15.00 3.13
C THR A 427 -28.85 -16.25 2.29
N LEU A 428 -27.65 -16.41 1.73
CA LEU A 428 -27.24 -17.61 0.99
C LEU A 428 -26.30 -18.41 1.88
N VAL A 429 -26.77 -19.55 2.38
CA VAL A 429 -26.00 -20.42 3.26
C VAL A 429 -25.15 -21.35 2.41
N ALA A 430 -23.84 -21.14 2.41
CA ALA A 430 -22.91 -21.94 1.63
C ALA A 430 -22.76 -23.36 2.22
N PRO A 431 -22.51 -24.39 1.39
CA PRO A 431 -22.44 -24.33 -0.08
C PRO A 431 -23.82 -24.27 -0.73
N VAL A 432 -24.00 -23.38 -1.71
CA VAL A 432 -25.22 -23.29 -2.50
C VAL A 432 -24.94 -22.77 -3.91
N THR A 433 -25.67 -23.29 -4.88
CA THR A 433 -25.67 -22.84 -6.28
C THR A 433 -27.02 -22.23 -6.64
N VAL A 434 -27.01 -20.97 -7.06
CA VAL A 434 -28.11 -20.31 -7.77
C VAL A 434 -27.78 -20.37 -9.25
N ALA A 435 -28.51 -21.17 -10.03
CA ALA A 435 -28.21 -21.36 -11.45
C ALA A 435 -28.48 -20.09 -12.30
N ASP A 436 -28.10 -20.14 -13.58
CA ASP A 436 -28.29 -19.04 -14.54
C ASP A 436 -29.77 -18.63 -14.66
N GLY A 437 -30.01 -17.32 -14.70
CA GLY A 437 -31.34 -16.73 -14.84
C GLY A 437 -32.31 -17.01 -13.70
N ALA A 438 -31.83 -17.57 -12.58
CA ALA A 438 -32.66 -17.86 -11.42
C ALA A 438 -32.92 -16.60 -10.58
N TYR A 439 -33.99 -16.65 -9.78
CA TYR A 439 -34.42 -15.58 -8.89
C TYR A 439 -34.47 -16.06 -7.43
N VAL A 440 -34.07 -15.20 -6.51
CA VAL A 440 -34.34 -15.35 -5.07
C VAL A 440 -35.25 -14.19 -4.64
N GLY A 441 -36.39 -14.49 -4.02
CA GLY A 441 -37.30 -13.48 -3.50
C GLY A 441 -36.70 -12.75 -2.30
N ALA A 442 -36.95 -11.46 -2.16
CA ALA A 442 -36.40 -10.66 -1.06
C ALA A 442 -36.72 -11.22 0.33
N GLY A 443 -35.81 -11.13 1.29
CA GLY A 443 -36.01 -11.64 2.66
C GLY A 443 -35.94 -13.16 2.78
N SER A 444 -35.33 -13.86 1.81
CA SER A 444 -35.24 -15.32 1.78
C SER A 444 -33.93 -15.83 2.39
N THR A 445 -34.00 -16.89 3.18
CA THR A 445 -32.83 -17.70 3.57
C THR A 445 -32.73 -18.93 2.69
N VAL A 446 -31.74 -18.97 1.80
CA VAL A 446 -31.53 -20.06 0.83
C VAL A 446 -30.53 -21.06 1.41
N THR A 447 -30.97 -22.31 1.58
CA THR A 447 -30.19 -23.41 2.19
C THR A 447 -30.00 -24.60 1.24
N GLY A 448 -30.39 -24.45 -0.03
CA GLY A 448 -30.30 -25.49 -1.05
C GLY A 448 -30.28 -24.86 -2.44
N ASP A 449 -29.83 -25.62 -3.43
CA ASP A 449 -29.63 -25.14 -4.79
C ASP A 449 -30.94 -24.63 -5.42
N VAL A 450 -30.81 -23.63 -6.29
CA VAL A 450 -31.91 -23.03 -7.06
C VAL A 450 -31.66 -23.30 -8.54
N GLY A 451 -32.58 -23.99 -9.19
CA GLY A 451 -32.47 -24.38 -10.60
C GLY A 451 -32.59 -23.20 -11.57
N ALA A 452 -32.24 -23.44 -12.83
CA ALA A 452 -32.24 -22.40 -13.86
C ALA A 452 -33.67 -21.87 -14.10
N GLY A 453 -33.84 -20.54 -14.09
CA GLY A 453 -35.14 -19.88 -14.24
C GLY A 453 -36.11 -20.08 -13.07
N GLU A 454 -35.70 -20.76 -11.99
CA GLU A 454 -36.54 -20.95 -10.81
C GLU A 454 -36.59 -19.70 -9.94
N LEU A 455 -37.65 -19.61 -9.13
CA LEU A 455 -37.79 -18.64 -8.06
C LEU A 455 -37.74 -19.35 -6.70
N ALA A 456 -36.70 -19.08 -5.91
CA ALA A 456 -36.63 -19.49 -4.51
C ALA A 456 -37.24 -18.43 -3.58
N VAL A 457 -38.18 -18.83 -2.72
CA VAL A 457 -38.77 -17.96 -1.69
C VAL A 457 -38.83 -18.71 -0.37
N SER A 458 -38.20 -18.17 0.67
CA SER A 458 -38.19 -18.76 2.03
C SER A 458 -38.47 -17.69 3.08
N ARG A 459 -39.66 -17.09 3.02
CA ARG A 459 -40.14 -16.06 3.94
C ARG A 459 -41.61 -16.26 4.31
N ALA A 460 -42.00 -15.76 5.48
CA ALA A 460 -43.41 -15.76 5.90
C ALA A 460 -44.27 -14.82 5.04
N ARG A 461 -45.53 -15.20 4.82
CA ARG A 461 -46.51 -14.29 4.20
C ARG A 461 -46.85 -13.17 5.18
N GLN A 462 -46.89 -11.93 4.68
CA GLN A 462 -47.28 -10.77 5.48
C GLN A 462 -48.71 -10.94 6.02
N ARG A 463 -48.93 -10.59 7.29
CA ARG A 463 -50.26 -10.48 7.92
C ARG A 463 -50.45 -9.10 8.52
N ASN A 464 -51.52 -8.41 8.12
CA ASN A 464 -51.91 -7.14 8.71
C ASN A 464 -52.84 -7.38 9.91
N VAL A 465 -52.57 -6.72 11.04
CA VAL A 465 -53.41 -6.83 12.26
C VAL A 465 -54.18 -5.53 12.45
N ALA A 466 -55.45 -5.52 12.01
CA ALA A 466 -56.31 -4.35 12.10
C ALA A 466 -56.41 -3.80 13.53
N GLY A 467 -56.34 -2.47 13.68
CA GLY A 467 -56.49 -1.76 14.94
C GLY A 467 -55.38 -1.99 15.98
N TRP A 468 -54.26 -2.63 15.63
CA TRP A 468 -53.19 -2.96 16.59
C TRP A 468 -52.64 -1.71 17.30
N VAL A 469 -52.42 -0.62 16.56
CA VAL A 469 -51.87 0.63 17.11
C VAL A 469 -52.80 1.24 18.15
N ALA A 470 -54.10 1.40 17.82
CA ALA A 470 -55.09 1.91 18.77
C ALA A 470 -55.14 1.05 20.05
N ARG A 471 -55.06 -0.28 19.93
CA ARG A 471 -55.09 -1.18 21.10
C ARG A 471 -53.81 -1.19 21.93
N LYS A 472 -52.63 -1.15 21.28
CA LYS A 472 -51.33 -1.38 21.96
C LYS A 472 -50.56 -0.10 22.26
N ARG A 473 -50.93 1.02 21.64
CA ARG A 473 -50.26 2.32 21.74
C ARG A 473 -51.26 3.46 21.98
N ALA A 474 -52.37 3.18 22.65
CA ALA A 474 -53.38 4.17 23.02
C ALA A 474 -52.76 5.40 23.72
N GLY A 475 -53.29 6.59 23.45
CA GLY A 475 -52.82 7.84 24.04
C GLY A 475 -51.49 8.36 23.50
N THR A 476 -50.87 7.67 22.53
CA THR A 476 -49.64 8.16 21.87
C THR A 476 -49.94 8.97 20.62
N LYS A 477 -48.97 9.80 20.20
CA LYS A 477 -49.02 10.49 18.90
C LYS A 477 -49.26 9.55 17.71
N THR A 478 -48.77 8.31 17.79
CA THR A 478 -48.96 7.29 16.76
C THR A 478 -50.41 6.81 16.70
N ALA A 479 -51.06 6.61 17.85
CA ALA A 479 -52.48 6.26 17.89
C ALA A 479 -53.36 7.43 17.42
N ALA A 480 -53.08 8.65 17.89
CA ALA A 480 -53.81 9.84 17.45
C ALA A 480 -53.72 10.06 15.93
N ALA A 481 -52.53 9.86 15.33
CA ALA A 481 -52.35 9.95 13.88
C ALA A 481 -53.12 8.85 13.11
N ALA A 482 -53.12 7.61 13.62
CA ALA A 482 -53.86 6.50 13.00
C ALA A 482 -55.38 6.71 13.08
N GLU A 483 -55.87 7.21 14.22
CA GLU A 483 -57.29 7.57 14.41
C GLU A 483 -57.71 8.70 13.47
N ALA A 484 -56.92 9.78 13.38
CA ALA A 484 -57.18 10.88 12.46
C ALA A 484 -57.22 10.41 10.99
N ALA A 485 -56.27 9.57 10.57
CA ALA A 485 -56.24 9.04 9.20
C ALA A 485 -57.42 8.11 8.90
N THR A 486 -57.86 7.32 9.89
CA THR A 486 -59.02 6.42 9.74
C THR A 486 -60.32 7.23 9.68
N ALA A 487 -60.45 8.27 10.50
CA ALA A 487 -61.59 9.19 10.49
C ALA A 487 -61.67 9.98 9.17
N ALA A 488 -60.55 10.46 8.64
CA ALA A 488 -60.50 11.13 7.34
C ALA A 488 -60.98 10.23 6.19
N ARG A 489 -60.55 8.97 6.17
CA ARG A 489 -61.01 7.99 5.15
C ARG A 489 -62.49 7.64 5.28
N ALA A 490 -63.04 7.62 6.50
CA ALA A 490 -64.47 7.42 6.71
C ALA A 490 -65.30 8.63 6.28
N GLY A 491 -64.75 9.85 6.38
CA GLY A 491 -65.36 11.08 5.87
C GLY A 491 -65.39 11.13 4.33
N ASP A 492 -64.30 10.74 3.66
CA ASP A 492 -64.25 10.67 2.19
C ASP A 492 -65.20 9.61 1.62
N ALA A 493 -65.30 8.43 2.26
CA ALA A 493 -66.23 7.38 1.83
C ALA A 493 -67.72 7.76 2.01
N ALA A 494 -68.03 8.78 2.83
CA ALA A 494 -69.38 9.29 3.00
C ALA A 494 -69.74 10.42 2.01
N HIS A 495 -68.79 10.89 1.20
CA HIS A 495 -69.01 11.88 0.15
C HIS A 495 -69.09 11.31 -1.28
N ASP A 496 -68.78 10.02 -1.46
CA ASP A 496 -68.88 9.27 -2.73
C ASP A 496 -70.07 8.28 -2.72
N GLU A 497 -71.30 8.72 -2.40
CA GLU A 497 -72.49 7.99 -2.83
C GLU A 497 -72.81 8.35 -4.30
N PRO A 498 -72.90 7.36 -5.22
CA PRO A 498 -73.23 7.63 -6.62
C PRO A 498 -74.74 7.78 -6.78
N ASP A 499 -75.15 8.90 -7.39
CA ASP A 499 -76.52 9.12 -7.86
C ASP A 499 -76.78 8.22 -9.08
N GLY A 500 -77.47 7.09 -8.86
CA GLY A 500 -78.20 6.30 -9.86
C GLY A 500 -77.40 5.45 -10.88
N ALA A 501 -77.57 4.12 -10.83
CA ALA A 501 -78.04 3.28 -11.97
C ALA A 501 -77.78 1.77 -11.79
N SER A 502 -78.86 1.00 -11.92
CA SER A 502 -79.04 -0.36 -12.49
C SER A 502 -78.09 -1.52 -12.15
N GLU A 503 -78.70 -2.60 -11.64
CA GLU A 503 -78.15 -3.96 -11.44
C GLU A 503 -77.47 -4.56 -12.69
N PRO A 504 -76.34 -5.29 -12.53
CA PRO A 504 -75.84 -6.24 -13.52
C PRO A 504 -76.26 -7.70 -13.21
N PRO A 505 -76.31 -8.59 -14.22
CA PRO A 505 -76.92 -9.91 -14.10
C PRO A 505 -76.01 -10.95 -13.43
N GLU A 506 -76.64 -11.97 -12.83
CA GLU A 506 -76.03 -13.13 -12.19
C GLU A 506 -75.21 -14.00 -13.17
N VAL A 507 -74.04 -14.47 -12.73
CA VAL A 507 -73.24 -15.50 -13.42
C VAL A 507 -73.07 -16.69 -12.47
N GLU A 508 -73.68 -17.81 -12.84
CA GLU A 508 -73.59 -19.11 -12.15
C GLU A 508 -72.14 -19.64 -12.14
N GLN A 509 -71.64 -20.00 -10.97
CA GLN A 509 -70.37 -20.73 -10.80
C GLN A 509 -70.66 -22.24 -10.69
N HIS A 510 -70.30 -22.99 -11.73
CA HIS A 510 -70.25 -24.45 -11.69
C HIS A 510 -69.12 -24.93 -10.76
N VAL A 511 -69.50 -25.51 -9.63
CA VAL A 511 -68.61 -26.26 -8.73
C VAL A 511 -68.48 -27.69 -9.25
N VAL A 512 -67.24 -28.12 -9.56
CA VAL A 512 -66.93 -29.52 -9.86
C VAL A 512 -66.34 -30.16 -8.60
N HIS A 513 -67.12 -31.05 -7.98
CA HIS A 513 -66.67 -31.96 -6.93
C HIS A 513 -65.99 -33.19 -7.56
N ALA A 514 -64.87 -33.63 -6.99
CA ALA A 514 -64.38 -35.00 -7.14
C ALA A 514 -63.91 -35.54 -5.77
N PRO A 515 -64.07 -36.84 -5.49
CA PRO A 515 -64.23 -37.35 -4.12
C PRO A 515 -62.95 -37.94 -3.52
N LEU A 516 -62.94 -37.95 -2.19
CA LEU A 516 -62.02 -38.67 -1.32
C LEU A 516 -62.32 -40.18 -1.35
N SER A 517 -61.28 -41.01 -1.29
CA SER A 517 -61.36 -42.44 -0.96
C SER A 517 -60.40 -42.76 0.19
N ASP A 518 -60.95 -43.41 1.22
CA ASP A 518 -60.30 -43.93 2.43
C ASP A 518 -59.57 -45.28 2.23
N GLN A 519 -58.81 -45.66 3.27
CA GLN A 519 -58.26 -47.00 3.67
C GLN A 519 -56.83 -47.32 3.17
N GLU A 520 -55.83 -47.80 3.94
CA GLU A 520 -55.62 -48.50 5.25
C GLU A 520 -54.18 -48.12 5.75
N VAL A 521 -53.81 -47.88 7.02
CA VAL A 521 -53.71 -48.68 8.27
C VAL A 521 -52.40 -49.52 8.46
N VAL A 522 -51.64 -49.14 9.51
CA VAL A 522 -50.53 -49.76 10.30
C VAL A 522 -49.08 -49.79 9.80
N GLY A 523 -48.17 -49.24 10.64
CA GLY A 523 -46.76 -49.65 10.74
C GLY A 523 -45.89 -48.72 11.59
N HIS A 524 -45.80 -48.98 12.90
CA HIS A 524 -44.92 -48.28 13.87
C HIS A 524 -43.46 -48.77 13.76
N PRO A 525 -42.46 -47.91 14.00
CA PRO A 525 -41.40 -48.29 14.95
C PRO A 525 -41.06 -47.10 15.88
N ALA A 526 -41.21 -47.25 17.19
CA ALA A 526 -40.17 -47.67 18.15
C ALA A 526 -39.01 -46.65 18.32
N ASP A 527 -39.07 -45.91 19.42
CA ASP A 527 -38.01 -45.06 20.00
C ASP A 527 -36.69 -45.82 20.21
N PRO A 528 -35.52 -45.18 20.01
CA PRO A 528 -34.28 -45.60 20.61
C PRO A 528 -34.03 -44.90 21.96
N GLN A 529 -33.81 -45.69 23.01
CA GLN A 529 -33.23 -45.25 24.29
C GLN A 529 -31.77 -44.80 24.15
N PRO A 530 -31.26 -43.98 25.09
CA PRO A 530 -29.93 -43.36 25.00
C PRO A 530 -28.83 -44.27 25.56
N ASP A 531 -27.75 -44.43 24.80
CA ASP A 531 -26.52 -45.08 25.26
C ASP A 531 -25.68 -44.15 26.13
N THR A 532 -25.38 -44.66 27.31
CA THR A 532 -24.34 -44.25 28.27
C THR A 532 -22.95 -44.72 27.82
N GLU A 533 -21.91 -44.07 28.36
CA GLU A 533 -20.44 -44.30 28.27
C GLU A 533 -19.72 -43.27 27.36
N ARG A 534 -18.67 -42.55 27.76
CA ARG A 534 -17.59 -42.86 28.72
C ARG A 534 -16.79 -41.61 29.11
N GLU A 535 -16.21 -41.67 30.31
CA GLU A 535 -15.00 -40.94 30.73
C GLU A 535 -13.79 -41.31 29.85
N SER A 536 -13.02 -40.33 29.38
CA SER A 536 -11.56 -40.17 29.53
C SER A 536 -11.06 -38.96 28.73
#